data_AF-A0A1Y4JWY9-F1
#
_entry.id   AF-A0A1Y4JWY9-F1
#
_cell.length_a   1.000
_cell.length_b   1.000
_cell.length_c   1.000
_cell.angle_alpha   90.00
_cell.angle_beta   90.00
_cell.angle_gamma   90.00
#
_symmetry.space_group_name_H-M   'P 1'
#
loop_
_entity.id
_entity.type
_entity.pdbx_description
1 polymer ?
#
loop_
_entity_poly.entity_id
_entity_poly.type
_entity_poly.pdbx_seq_one_letter_code
_entity_poly.pdbx_strand_id
1 'polypeptide(L)'
;MTQEERKKFDAFQRQLNESPANRINFFAGMDEERAIANTPYEQWALQSEYENKAICKHLGIEYRKEDFAVSAEGLAKQWAGGLPDME
;
A
#
# COMPACT_ATOMS: atom_id res chain seq x y z
N MET A 1 5.55 -10.40 5.23
CA MET A 1 4.96 -9.62 6.34
C MET A 1 4.08 -10.52 7.22
N THR A 2 4.20 -10.43 8.55
CA THR A 2 3.34 -11.12 9.51
C THR A 2 1.98 -10.42 9.66
N GLN A 3 0.99 -11.09 10.27
CA GLN A 3 -0.33 -10.49 10.52
C GLN A 3 -0.26 -9.27 11.44
N GLU A 4 0.64 -9.25 12.44
CA GLU A 4 0.79 -8.11 13.35
C GLU A 4 1.45 -6.91 12.65
N GLU A 5 2.46 -7.16 11.83
CA GLU A 5 3.09 -6.14 11.00
C GLU A 5 2.08 -5.54 10.01
N ARG A 6 1.22 -6.38 9.41
CA ARG A 6 0.17 -5.90 8.51
C ARG A 6 -0.83 -4.99 9.21
N LYS A 7 -1.28 -5.37 10.42
CA LYS A 7 -2.17 -4.51 11.23
C LYS A 7 -1.53 -3.16 11.56
N LYS A 8 -0.25 -3.14 11.92
CA LYS A 8 0.51 -1.91 12.19
C LYS A 8 0.64 -1.05 10.94
N PHE A 9 0.94 -1.68 9.80
CA PHE A 9 1.01 -1.02 8.50
C PHE A 9 -0.32 -0.35 8.14
N ASP A 10 -1.43 -1.09 8.16
CA ASP A 10 -2.75 -0.60 7.79
C ASP A 10 -3.21 0.55 8.73
N ALA A 11 -2.93 0.44 10.03
CA ALA A 11 -3.23 1.48 11.01
C ALA A 11 -2.44 2.77 10.74
N PHE A 12 -1.15 2.67 10.45
CA PHE A 12 -0.31 3.83 10.15
C PHE A 12 -0.67 4.48 8.81
N GLN A 13 -0.92 3.66 7.78
CA GLN A 13 -1.39 4.15 6.49
C GLN A 13 -2.71 4.92 6.63
N ARG A 14 -3.64 4.41 7.45
CA ARG A 14 -4.88 5.10 7.78
C ARG A 14 -4.63 6.44 8.48
N GLN A 15 -3.76 6.47 9.47
CA GLN A 15 -3.40 7.70 10.18
C GLN A 15 -2.80 8.76 9.24
N LEU A 16 -1.98 8.36 8.27
CA LEU A 16 -1.46 9.26 7.23
C LEU A 16 -2.59 9.78 6.33
N ASN A 17 -3.54 8.94 5.95
CA ASN A 17 -4.65 9.34 5.07
C ASN A 17 -5.69 10.23 5.77
N GLU A 18 -5.86 10.08 7.08
CA GLU A 18 -6.78 10.90 7.89
C GLU A 18 -6.27 12.33 8.09
N SER A 19 -4.96 12.59 7.94
CA SER A 19 -4.37 13.92 8.07
C SER A 19 -3.42 14.25 6.91
N PRO A 20 -3.84 15.10 5.95
CA PRO A 20 -2.99 15.53 4.84
C PRO A 20 -1.68 16.16 5.30
N ALA A 21 -1.69 16.91 6.41
CA ALA A 21 -0.49 17.55 6.96
C ALA A 21 0.51 16.50 7.49
N ASN A 22 0.03 15.45 8.18
CA ASN A 22 0.89 14.37 8.66
C ASN A 22 1.50 13.60 7.49
N ARG A 23 0.70 13.36 6.45
CA ARG A 23 1.15 12.71 5.22
C ARG A 23 2.27 13.48 4.54
N ILE A 24 2.07 14.79 4.34
CA ILE A 24 3.08 15.65 3.71
C ILE A 24 4.35 15.68 4.56
N ASN A 25 4.25 15.89 5.87
CA ASN A 25 5.41 15.95 6.76
C ASN A 25 6.18 14.62 6.79
N PHE A 26 5.47 13.48 6.81
CA PHE A 26 6.08 12.16 6.80
C PHE A 26 6.90 11.93 5.52
N PHE A 27 6.30 12.17 4.35
CA PHE A 27 6.98 11.95 3.08
C PHE A 27 8.01 13.04 2.73
N ALA A 28 7.90 14.25 3.29
CA ALA A 28 8.92 15.29 3.15
C ALA A 28 10.23 14.94 3.88
N GLY A 29 10.15 14.13 4.94
CA GLY A 29 11.33 13.63 5.67
C GLY A 29 12.00 12.41 5.05
N MET A 30 11.51 11.91 3.91
CA MET A 30 12.08 10.76 3.21
C MET A 30 13.11 11.21 2.19
N ASP A 31 14.37 10.83 2.40
CA ASP A 31 15.50 11.09 1.52
C ASP A 31 15.58 10.07 0.37
N GLU A 32 14.43 9.70 -0.22
CA GLU A 32 14.33 8.74 -1.31
C GLU A 32 13.73 9.42 -2.55
N GLU A 33 14.47 9.35 -3.66
CA GLU A 33 14.08 9.90 -4.94
C GLU A 33 12.93 9.08 -5.56
N ARG A 34 11.88 9.77 -6.03
CA ARG A 34 10.74 9.10 -6.66
C ARG A 34 11.05 8.83 -8.12
N ALA A 35 10.92 7.57 -8.52
CA ALA A 35 10.96 7.21 -9.94
C ALA A 35 9.80 7.86 -10.69
N ILE A 36 10.09 8.38 -11.89
CA ILE A 36 9.10 9.02 -12.77
C ILE A 36 8.80 8.05 -13.92
N ALA A 37 7.53 7.79 -14.20
CA ALA A 37 7.09 6.99 -15.34
C ALA A 37 6.39 7.83 -16.41
N ASN A 38 6.28 7.27 -17.62
CA ASN A 38 5.67 7.94 -18.77
C ASN A 38 4.15 7.83 -18.81
N THR A 39 3.56 6.83 -18.15
CA THR A 39 2.11 6.65 -18.11
C THR A 39 1.52 6.94 -16.72
N PRO A 40 0.28 7.45 -16.64
CA PRO A 40 -0.39 7.68 -15.35
C PRO A 40 -0.52 6.40 -14.50
N TYR A 41 -0.72 5.24 -15.14
CA TYR A 41 -0.84 3.96 -14.44
C TYR A 41 0.48 3.54 -13.80
N GLU A 42 1.58 3.59 -14.55
CA GLU A 42 2.91 3.28 -14.03
C GLU A 42 3.34 4.28 -12.96
N GLN A 43 3.00 5.58 -13.13
CA GLN A 43 3.25 6.59 -12.10
C GLN A 43 2.52 6.26 -10.80
N TRP A 44 1.24 5.89 -10.88
CA TRP A 44 0.47 5.48 -9.70
C TRP A 44 1.07 4.25 -9.03
N ALA A 45 1.49 3.25 -9.81
CA ALA A 45 2.12 2.04 -9.28
C ALA A 45 3.45 2.35 -8.57
N LEU A 46 4.31 3.17 -9.19
CA LEU A 46 5.57 3.61 -8.59
C LEU A 46 5.36 4.44 -7.31
N GLN A 47 4.37 5.33 -7.31
CA GLN A 47 4.01 6.10 -6.12
C GLN A 47 3.52 5.18 -4.99
N SER A 48 2.68 4.20 -5.31
CA SER A 48 2.21 3.21 -4.33
C SER A 48 3.35 2.38 -3.75
N GLU A 49 4.26 1.88 -4.59
CA GLU A 49 5.45 1.15 -4.14
C GLU A 49 6.35 1.99 -3.24
N TYR A 50 6.61 3.25 -3.62
CA TYR A 50 7.38 4.20 -2.82
C TYR A 50 6.76 4.41 -1.43
N GLU A 51 5.45 4.66 -1.38
CA GLU A 51 4.75 4.89 -0.12
C GLU A 51 4.78 3.67 0.79
N ASN A 52 4.50 2.48 0.24
CA ASN A 52 4.53 1.23 1.00
C ASN A 52 5.93 0.97 1.57
N LYS A 53 6.98 1.20 0.78
CA LYS A 53 8.37 1.04 1.22
C LYS A 53 8.74 2.02 2.32
N ALA A 54 8.36 3.29 2.18
CA ALA A 54 8.60 4.33 3.19
C ALA A 54 7.91 4.00 4.52
N ILE A 55 6.66 3.54 4.48
CA ILE A 55 5.92 3.11 5.67
C ILE A 55 6.58 1.87 6.31
N CYS A 56 6.94 0.85 5.53
CA CYS A 56 7.63 -0.33 6.05
C CYS A 56 8.95 0.05 6.74
N LYS A 57 9.75 0.92 6.10
CA LYS A 57 11.01 1.42 6.66
C LYS A 57 10.79 2.16 7.98
N HIS A 58 9.76 3.02 8.06
CA HIS A 58 9.42 3.74 9.29
C HIS A 58 9.00 2.79 10.43
N LEU A 59 8.28 1.73 10.10
CA LEU A 59 7.80 0.74 11.07
C LEU A 59 8.83 -0.35 11.41
N GLY A 60 10.00 -0.34 10.77
CA GLY A 60 11.02 -1.38 10.92
C GLY A 60 10.62 -2.75 10.33
N ILE A 61 9.70 -2.75 9.38
CA ILE A 61 9.17 -3.94 8.70
C ILE A 61 9.98 -4.19 7.43
N GLU A 62 10.33 -5.45 7.17
CA GLU A 62 10.95 -5.84 5.91
C GLU A 62 9.94 -5.66 4.75
N TYR A 63 10.27 -4.80 3.79
CA TYR A 63 9.45 -4.61 2.60
C TYR A 63 9.67 -5.77 1.61
N ARG A 64 8.61 -6.51 1.31
CA ARG A 64 8.57 -7.47 0.19
C ARG A 64 7.42 -7.13 -0.72
N LYS A 65 7.69 -7.03 -2.02
CA LYS A 65 6.68 -6.66 -3.03
C LYS A 65 5.47 -7.61 -3.02
N GLU A 66 5.72 -8.89 -2.75
CA GLU A 66 4.70 -9.94 -2.71
C GLU A 66 3.66 -9.72 -1.61
N ASP A 67 4.02 -9.05 -0.51
CA ASP A 67 3.09 -8.73 0.59
C ASP A 67 2.03 -7.69 0.18
N PHE A 68 2.28 -6.96 -0.90
CA PHE A 68 1.39 -5.92 -1.44
C PHE A 68 0.79 -6.31 -2.80
N ALA A 69 1.23 -7.42 -3.37
CA ALA A 69 0.70 -7.91 -4.63
C ALA A 69 -0.73 -8.42 -4.40
N VAL A 70 -1.69 -7.79 -5.06
CA VAL A 70 -3.08 -8.25 -5.03
C VAL A 70 -3.26 -9.29 -6.13
N SER A 71 -3.51 -10.54 -5.75
CA SER A 71 -3.87 -11.59 -6.72
C SER A 71 -5.26 -11.29 -7.30
N ALA A 72 -5.33 -11.11 -8.62
CA ALA A 72 -6.59 -10.93 -9.33
C ALA A 72 -7.54 -12.13 -9.10
N GLU A 73 -7.00 -13.34 -9.01
CA GLU A 73 -7.77 -14.55 -8.70
C GLU A 73 -8.32 -14.52 -7.26
N GLY A 74 -7.52 -14.02 -6.31
CA GLY A 74 -7.94 -13.84 -4.92
C GLY A 74 -9.07 -12.83 -4.78
N LEU A 75 -8.96 -11.69 -5.48
CA LEU A 75 -10.02 -10.69 -5.55
C LEU A 75 -11.29 -11.25 -6.19
N ALA A 76 -11.15 -11.93 -7.33
CA ALA A 76 -12.28 -12.54 -8.01
C ALA A 76 -13.03 -13.53 -7.13
N LYS A 77 -12.31 -14.37 -6.36
CA LYS A 77 -12.92 -15.29 -5.39
C LYS A 77 -13.63 -14.57 -4.26
N GLN A 78 -13.02 -13.51 -3.71
CA GLN A 78 -13.65 -12.71 -2.65
C GLN A 78 -14.92 -12.02 -3.14
N TRP A 79 -14.91 -11.49 -4.37
CA TRP A 79 -16.09 -10.84 -4.96
C TRP A 79 -17.17 -11.85 -5.34
N ALA A 80 -16.79 -12.99 -5.90
CA ALA A 80 -17.71 -14.06 -6.25
C ALA A 80 -18.41 -14.65 -5.01
N GLY A 81 -17.72 -14.76 -3.87
CA GLY A 81 -18.32 -15.22 -2.61
C GLY A 81 -19.34 -14.25 -1.99
N GLY A 82 -19.45 -13.02 -2.50
CA GLY A 82 -20.47 -12.05 -2.11
C GLY A 82 -21.63 -11.92 -3.10
N LEU A 83 -21.61 -12.66 -4.21
CA LEU A 83 -22.73 -12.69 -5.14
C LEU A 83 -23.84 -13.56 -4.54
N PRO A 84 -25.11 -13.14 -4.63
CA PRO A 84 -26.21 -14.03 -4.32
C PRO A 84 -26.14 -15.26 -5.23
N ASP A 85 -26.46 -16.44 -4.68
CA ASP A 85 -26.65 -17.63 -5.51
C ASP A 85 -27.69 -17.28 -6.58
N MET A 86 -27.30 -17.44 -7.86
CA MET A 86 -28.25 -17.34 -8.95
C MET A 86 -29.17 -18.56 -8.86
N GLU A 87 -30.40 -18.36 -8.41
CA GLU A 87 -31.51 -19.30 -8.60
C GLU A 87 -31.80 -19.50 -10.10
#